data_AF-A0A9W3K684-F1
#
_entry.id   AF-A0A9W3K684-F1
#
_cell.length_a   1.000
_cell.length_b   1.000
_cell.length_c   1.000
_cell.angle_alpha   90.00
_cell.angle_beta   90.00
_cell.angle_gamma   90.00
#
_symmetry.space_group_name_H-M   'P 1'
#
loop_
_entity.id
_entity.type
_entity.pdbx_description
1 polymer ?
#
loop_
_entity_poly.entity_id
_entity_poly.type
_entity_poly.pdbx_seq_one_letter_code
_entity_poly.pdbx_strand_id
1 'polypeptide(L)'
;MDYRSLVLSLSSATLAAATGVYGFKFVRKRNFLLGFEWWIVTISASNAVIFFATESPVSYVISHFLDAFSRGFGMPVIAVAGLMAITHGYRPSLRQDVTLFVLATLGTIALVAGALQHALPYFYVTMWTLMSIYLAGFVLRLVRAGHVFHALTTTIALVASQAIACIYDFYKIPGEETNVVFNFYVLALLTWSYLTVTLYYAYCALERDAGRSKVNANVLSYPK
;
A
#
# COMPACT_ATOMS: atom_id res chain seq x y z
N MET A 1 11.48 -23.23 14.52
CA MET A 1 10.73 -22.73 13.35
C MET A 1 10.97 -23.68 12.19
N ASP A 2 9.90 -24.10 11.52
CA ASP A 2 9.99 -24.87 10.28
C ASP A 2 10.36 -23.96 9.09
N TYR A 3 10.70 -24.56 7.94
CA TYR A 3 11.08 -23.79 6.74
C TYR A 3 9.96 -22.86 6.25
N ARG A 4 8.69 -23.26 6.40
CA ARG A 4 7.53 -22.46 6.01
C ARG A 4 7.41 -21.20 6.87
N SER A 5 7.43 -21.32 8.19
CA SER A 5 7.35 -20.17 9.09
C SER A 5 8.55 -19.26 8.96
N LEU A 6 9.74 -19.82 8.64
CA LEU A 6 10.92 -19.00 8.34
C LEU A 6 10.70 -18.12 7.10
N VAL A 7 10.22 -18.68 6.00
CA VAL A 7 9.96 -17.90 4.77
C VAL A 7 8.85 -16.88 4.99
N LEU A 8 7.77 -17.23 5.70
CA LEU A 8 6.70 -16.29 6.05
C LEU A 8 7.22 -15.12 6.91
N SER A 9 8.06 -15.40 7.90
CA SER A 9 8.73 -14.39 8.71
C SER A 9 9.65 -13.50 7.88
N LEU A 10 10.43 -14.07 6.95
CA LEU A 10 11.30 -13.29 6.07
C LEU A 10 10.50 -12.40 5.11
N SER A 11 9.42 -12.90 4.51
CA SER A 11 8.54 -12.11 3.66
C SER A 11 7.84 -10.99 4.45
N SER A 12 7.41 -11.28 5.68
CA SER A 12 6.78 -10.28 6.57
C SER A 12 7.79 -9.22 7.01
N ALA A 13 9.02 -9.62 7.35
CA ALA A 13 10.10 -8.71 7.67
C ALA A 13 10.48 -7.84 6.47
N THR A 14 10.45 -8.40 5.25
CA THR A 14 10.67 -7.64 4.01
C THR A 14 9.61 -6.55 3.83
N LEU A 15 8.33 -6.87 4.05
CA LEU A 15 7.24 -5.90 3.98
C LEU A 15 7.38 -4.83 5.06
N ALA A 16 7.67 -5.22 6.31
CA ALA A 16 7.89 -4.30 7.41
C ALA A 16 9.07 -3.35 7.13
N ALA A 17 10.18 -3.86 6.62
CA ALA A 17 11.35 -3.05 6.26
C ALA A 17 11.04 -2.09 5.11
N ALA A 18 10.41 -2.56 4.04
CA ALA A 18 10.04 -1.72 2.90
C ALA A 18 9.11 -0.59 3.33
N THR A 19 8.01 -0.92 4.01
CA THR A 19 7.03 0.08 4.45
C THR A 19 7.60 1.01 5.53
N GLY A 20 8.43 0.52 6.44
CA GLY A 20 9.06 1.36 7.47
C GLY A 20 10.00 2.40 6.86
N VAL A 21 10.89 1.96 5.95
CA VAL A 21 11.85 2.83 5.27
C VAL A 21 11.14 3.84 4.37
N TYR A 22 10.21 3.40 3.53
CA TYR A 22 9.53 4.29 2.59
C TYR A 22 8.47 5.16 3.27
N GLY A 23 7.83 4.69 4.34
CA GLY A 23 6.95 5.49 5.19
C GLY A 23 7.70 6.64 5.83
N PHE A 24 8.88 6.38 6.41
CA PHE A 24 9.74 7.43 6.94
C PHE A 24 10.18 8.43 5.85
N LYS A 25 10.51 7.95 4.65
CA LYS A 25 10.84 8.83 3.51
C LYS A 25 9.65 9.71 3.08
N PHE A 26 8.41 9.21 3.12
CA PHE A 26 7.21 10.01 2.83
C PHE A 26 6.93 11.05 3.92
N VAL A 27 7.10 10.71 5.19
CA VAL A 27 7.00 11.67 6.30
C VAL A 27 8.02 12.80 6.12
N ARG A 28 9.26 12.50 5.73
CA ARG A 28 10.27 13.53 5.40
C ARG A 28 9.87 14.44 4.25
N LYS A 29 9.05 13.95 3.31
CA LYS A 29 8.46 14.74 2.22
C LYS A 29 7.19 15.49 2.62
N ARG A 30 6.80 15.45 3.90
CA ARG A 30 5.56 16.02 4.44
C ARG A 30 4.29 15.41 3.84
N ASN A 31 4.38 14.21 3.28
CA ASN A 31 3.22 13.43 2.85
C ASN A 31 2.84 12.48 3.99
N PHE A 32 2.12 13.00 4.98
CA PHE A 32 1.78 12.27 6.20
C PHE A 32 0.76 11.14 5.96
N LEU A 33 -0.15 11.30 4.99
CA LEU A 33 -1.10 10.25 4.61
C LEU A 33 -0.37 8.97 4.17
N LEU A 34 0.53 9.05 3.18
CA LEU A 34 1.32 7.90 2.75
C LEU A 34 2.29 7.43 3.83
N GLY A 35 2.91 8.36 4.56
CA GLY A 35 3.86 8.03 5.61
C GLY A 35 3.26 7.18 6.73
N PHE A 36 2.10 7.60 7.26
CA PHE A 36 1.42 6.92 8.34
C PHE A 36 0.74 5.63 7.90
N GLU A 37 0.15 5.60 6.70
CA GLU A 37 -0.35 4.34 6.14
C GLU A 37 0.76 3.29 6.04
N TRP A 38 1.93 3.66 5.54
CA TRP A 38 3.08 2.77 5.52
C TRP A 38 3.52 2.31 6.90
N TRP A 39 3.47 3.18 7.92
CA TRP A 39 3.76 2.73 9.28
C TRP A 39 2.69 1.80 9.87
N ILE A 40 1.42 1.98 9.51
CA ILE A 40 0.37 1.02 9.87
C ILE A 40 0.69 -0.36 9.28
N VAL A 41 1.06 -0.42 8.00
CA VAL A 41 1.50 -1.67 7.36
C VAL A 41 2.79 -2.21 8.00
N THR A 42 3.72 -1.35 8.40
CA THR A 42 4.92 -1.77 9.14
C THR A 42 4.56 -2.45 10.46
N ILE A 43 3.70 -1.84 11.26
CA ILE A 43 3.27 -2.41 12.55
C ILE A 43 2.53 -3.72 12.33
N SER A 44 1.68 -3.80 11.31
CA SER A 44 0.99 -5.02 10.90
C SER A 44 2.00 -6.14 10.58
N ALA A 45 2.89 -5.88 9.63
CA ALA A 45 3.89 -6.85 9.17
C ALA A 45 4.88 -7.26 10.26
N SER A 46 5.29 -6.33 11.15
CA SER A 46 6.11 -6.66 12.32
C SER A 46 5.37 -7.58 13.30
N ASN A 47 4.08 -7.37 13.53
CA ASN A 47 3.28 -8.29 14.33
C ASN A 47 3.09 -9.64 13.66
N ALA A 48 2.99 -9.70 12.32
CA ALA A 48 3.01 -10.95 11.58
C ALA A 48 4.32 -11.73 11.81
N VAL A 49 5.48 -11.07 11.78
CA VAL A 49 6.78 -11.70 12.12
C VAL A 49 6.75 -12.30 13.53
N ILE A 50 6.27 -11.52 14.52
CA ILE A 50 6.18 -11.98 15.91
C ILE A 50 5.25 -13.20 15.99
N PHE A 51 4.10 -13.16 15.33
CA PHE A 51 3.16 -14.28 15.30
C PHE A 51 3.79 -15.54 14.68
N PHE A 52 4.44 -15.44 13.52
CA PHE A 52 5.10 -16.60 12.90
C PHE A 52 6.30 -17.14 13.69
N ALA A 53 6.90 -16.33 14.57
CA ALA A 53 8.00 -16.75 15.43
C ALA A 53 7.54 -17.33 16.78
N THR A 54 6.40 -16.87 17.31
CA THR A 54 5.99 -17.12 18.71
C THR A 54 4.59 -17.68 18.89
N GLU A 55 3.79 -17.72 17.82
CA GLU A 55 2.37 -18.09 17.82
C GLU A 55 1.51 -17.22 18.75
N SER A 56 1.97 -16.00 19.07
CA SER A 56 1.26 -15.05 19.94
C SER A 56 -0.12 -14.65 19.39
N PRO A 57 -1.22 -14.96 20.11
CA PRO A 57 -2.57 -14.58 19.69
C PRO A 57 -2.77 -13.07 19.61
N VAL A 58 -2.11 -12.31 20.49
CA VAL A 58 -2.18 -10.84 20.50
C VAL A 58 -1.59 -10.26 19.22
N SER A 59 -0.42 -10.78 18.81
CA SER A 59 0.23 -10.34 17.58
C SER A 59 -0.58 -10.71 16.34
N TYR A 60 -1.23 -11.87 16.35
CA TYR A 60 -2.17 -12.25 15.29
C TYR A 60 -3.32 -11.24 15.16
N VAL A 61 -4.00 -10.91 16.26
CA VAL A 61 -5.14 -9.98 16.26
C VAL A 61 -4.73 -8.59 15.76
N ILE A 62 -3.59 -8.07 16.22
CA ILE A 62 -3.07 -6.77 15.78
C ILE A 62 -2.77 -6.79 14.27
N SER A 63 -2.03 -7.80 13.81
CA SER A 63 -1.69 -7.97 12.39
C SER A 63 -2.95 -8.05 11.53
N HIS A 64 -3.89 -8.91 11.91
CA HIS A 64 -5.14 -9.12 11.18
C HIS A 64 -6.00 -7.85 11.09
N PHE A 65 -6.15 -7.12 12.19
CA PHE A 65 -6.92 -5.87 12.20
C PHE A 65 -6.28 -4.79 11.32
N LEU A 66 -4.96 -4.63 11.41
CA LEU A 66 -4.26 -3.61 10.61
C LEU A 66 -4.16 -3.99 9.12
N ASP A 67 -4.08 -5.28 8.79
CA ASP A 67 -4.23 -5.76 7.40
C ASP A 67 -5.62 -5.42 6.85
N ALA A 68 -6.68 -5.71 7.61
CA ALA A 68 -8.06 -5.36 7.26
C ALA A 68 -8.24 -3.84 7.08
N PHE A 69 -7.64 -3.03 7.96
CA PHE A 69 -7.60 -1.57 7.83
C PHE A 69 -6.96 -1.13 6.52
N SER A 70 -5.77 -1.65 6.24
CA SER A 70 -4.97 -1.26 5.06
C SER A 70 -5.68 -1.67 3.77
N ARG A 71 -6.22 -2.89 3.71
CA ARG A 71 -6.96 -3.40 2.54
C ARG A 71 -8.29 -2.69 2.31
N GLY A 72 -9.01 -2.39 3.39
CA GLY A 72 -10.32 -1.77 3.31
C GLY A 72 -10.26 -0.28 2.98
N PHE A 73 -9.40 0.47 3.67
CA PHE A 73 -9.43 1.93 3.63
C PHE A 73 -8.04 2.55 3.48
N GLY A 74 -7.03 2.00 4.15
CA GLY A 74 -5.67 2.56 4.16
C GLY A 74 -5.09 2.72 2.75
N MET A 75 -4.95 1.63 2.02
CA MET A 75 -4.46 1.64 0.64
C MET A 75 -5.41 2.35 -0.33
N PRO A 76 -6.70 1.97 -0.41
CA PRO A 76 -7.55 2.47 -1.47
C PRO A 76 -8.04 3.90 -1.28
N VAL A 77 -8.06 4.40 -0.04
CA VAL A 77 -8.53 5.75 0.29
C VAL A 77 -7.39 6.63 0.75
N ILE A 78 -6.68 6.26 1.82
CA ILE A 78 -5.64 7.10 2.44
C ILE A 78 -4.42 7.22 1.53
N ALA A 79 -3.90 6.11 1.00
CA ALA A 79 -2.74 6.13 0.11
C ALA A 79 -3.08 6.82 -1.22
N VAL A 80 -4.27 6.58 -1.79
CA VAL A 80 -4.75 7.32 -2.97
C VAL A 80 -4.80 8.81 -2.71
N ALA A 81 -5.39 9.26 -1.60
CA ALA A 81 -5.43 10.67 -1.21
C ALA A 81 -4.00 11.24 -1.04
N GLY A 82 -3.07 10.49 -0.47
CA GLY A 82 -1.67 10.89 -0.39
C GLY A 82 -0.98 10.99 -1.76
N LEU A 83 -1.28 10.10 -2.72
CA LEU A 83 -0.82 10.21 -4.11
C LEU A 83 -1.47 11.40 -4.83
N MET A 84 -2.68 11.81 -4.45
CA MET A 84 -3.37 12.98 -5.00
C MET A 84 -2.63 14.29 -4.73
N ALA A 85 -1.73 14.32 -3.75
CA ALA A 85 -0.86 15.46 -3.50
C ALA A 85 -0.01 15.81 -4.74
N ILE A 86 0.44 14.82 -5.51
CA ILE A 86 1.27 15.06 -6.70
C ILE A 86 0.50 15.00 -8.01
N THR A 87 -0.63 14.30 -8.06
CA THR A 87 -1.43 14.21 -9.29
C THR A 87 -2.46 15.34 -9.40
N HIS A 88 -3.09 15.74 -8.31
CA HIS A 88 -4.18 16.72 -8.33
C HIS A 88 -3.87 17.95 -7.46
N GLY A 89 -2.67 18.04 -6.88
CA GLY A 89 -2.30 19.13 -5.99
C GLY A 89 -3.08 19.12 -4.68
N TYR A 90 -3.62 17.97 -4.28
CA TYR A 90 -4.40 17.83 -3.05
C TYR A 90 -3.52 18.15 -1.83
N ARG A 91 -3.96 19.11 -1.02
CA ARG A 91 -3.27 19.53 0.20
C ARG A 91 -4.23 19.39 1.38
N PRO A 92 -4.32 18.19 1.97
CA PRO A 92 -5.20 18.00 3.09
C PRO A 92 -4.71 18.84 4.28
N SER A 93 -5.68 19.38 5.02
CA SER A 93 -5.43 19.95 6.34
C SER A 93 -5.23 18.83 7.36
N LEU A 94 -4.54 19.13 8.48
CA LEU A 94 -4.36 18.18 9.58
C LEU A 94 -5.68 17.57 10.06
N ARG A 95 -6.75 18.37 10.09
CA ARG A 95 -8.09 17.90 10.48
C ARG A 95 -8.65 16.88 9.50
N GLN A 96 -8.45 17.07 8.20
CA GLN A 96 -8.88 16.12 7.17
C GLN A 96 -8.09 14.81 7.27
N ASP A 97 -6.77 14.88 7.47
CA ASP A 97 -5.93 13.70 7.66
C ASP A 97 -6.42 12.87 8.85
N VAL A 98 -6.58 13.51 10.01
CA VAL A 98 -7.08 12.85 11.23
C VAL A 98 -8.48 12.25 10.99
N THR A 99 -9.36 12.99 10.31
CA THR A 99 -10.72 12.50 10.02
C THR A 99 -10.69 11.26 9.13
N LEU A 100 -9.82 11.23 8.11
CA LEU A 100 -9.66 10.05 7.24
C LEU A 100 -9.21 8.82 8.02
N PHE A 101 -8.20 8.96 8.88
CA PHE A 101 -7.74 7.84 9.73
C PHE A 101 -8.83 7.38 10.71
N VAL A 102 -9.54 8.30 11.37
CA VAL A 102 -10.63 7.96 12.30
C VAL A 102 -11.76 7.23 11.58
N LEU A 103 -12.22 7.75 10.44
CA LEU A 103 -13.28 7.10 9.66
C LEU A 103 -12.85 5.74 9.13
N ALA A 104 -11.60 5.61 8.67
CA ALA A 104 -11.03 4.34 8.26
C ALA A 104 -11.02 3.34 9.43
N THR A 105 -10.62 3.75 10.63
CA THR A 105 -10.60 2.88 11.82
C THR A 105 -12.01 2.43 12.19
N LEU A 106 -12.99 3.35 12.21
CA LEU A 106 -14.39 3.00 12.48
C LEU A 106 -14.96 2.05 11.42
N GLY A 107 -14.63 2.29 10.15
CA GLY A 107 -14.97 1.40 9.05
C GLY A 107 -14.39 0.00 9.28
N THR A 108 -13.12 -0.11 9.63
CA THR A 108 -12.48 -1.41 9.90
C THR A 108 -13.11 -2.13 11.08
N ILE A 109 -13.44 -1.41 12.16
CA ILE A 109 -14.16 -1.99 13.31
C ILE A 109 -15.48 -2.60 12.84
N ALA A 110 -16.25 -1.86 12.00
CA ALA A 110 -17.51 -2.37 11.46
C ALA A 110 -17.32 -3.60 10.55
N LEU A 111 -16.26 -3.62 9.74
CA LEU A 111 -15.94 -4.78 8.88
C LEU A 111 -15.57 -6.02 9.70
N VAL A 112 -14.74 -5.85 10.73
CA VAL A 112 -14.23 -6.95 11.56
C VAL A 112 -15.27 -7.43 12.59
N ALA A 113 -16.25 -6.59 12.95
CA ALA A 113 -17.36 -6.96 13.84
C ALA A 113 -18.28 -8.08 13.30
N GLY A 114 -18.11 -8.49 12.03
CA GLY A 114 -18.69 -9.71 11.48
C GLY A 114 -20.05 -9.53 10.80
N ALA A 115 -20.66 -8.35 10.86
CA ALA A 115 -21.96 -8.07 10.23
C ALA A 115 -21.95 -8.23 8.69
N LEU A 116 -20.76 -8.16 8.07
CA LEU A 116 -20.58 -8.16 6.61
C LEU A 116 -19.76 -9.36 6.10
N GLN A 117 -19.60 -10.45 6.86
CA GLN A 117 -18.66 -11.54 6.51
C GLN A 117 -18.84 -12.11 5.09
N HIS A 118 -20.08 -12.28 4.62
CA HIS A 118 -20.33 -12.76 3.26
C HIS A 118 -20.03 -11.73 2.16
N ALA A 119 -20.15 -10.44 2.47
CA ALA A 119 -19.86 -9.35 1.53
C ALA A 119 -18.39 -8.91 1.57
N LEU A 120 -17.65 -9.29 2.60
CA LEU A 120 -16.31 -8.81 2.90
C LEU A 120 -15.28 -9.10 1.79
N PRO A 121 -15.23 -10.31 1.19
CA PRO A 121 -14.39 -10.59 0.02
C PRO A 121 -14.64 -9.63 -1.15
N TYR A 122 -15.92 -9.41 -1.48
CA TYR A 122 -16.32 -8.53 -2.57
C TYR A 122 -15.97 -7.08 -2.28
N PHE A 123 -16.13 -6.64 -1.03
CA PHE A 123 -15.72 -5.32 -0.59
C PHE A 123 -14.22 -5.09 -0.79
N TYR A 124 -13.36 -6.01 -0.32
CA TYR A 124 -11.91 -5.85 -0.46
C TYR A 124 -11.46 -5.83 -1.92
N VAL A 125 -11.99 -6.71 -2.77
CA VAL A 125 -11.67 -6.69 -4.20
C VAL A 125 -12.18 -5.41 -4.86
N THR A 126 -13.38 -4.95 -4.52
CA THR A 126 -13.92 -3.68 -5.05
C THR A 126 -13.01 -2.52 -4.69
N MET A 127 -12.61 -2.39 -3.42
CA MET A 127 -11.71 -1.33 -2.97
C MET A 127 -10.35 -1.40 -3.68
N TRP A 128 -9.78 -2.60 -3.86
CA TRP A 128 -8.58 -2.78 -4.65
C TRP A 128 -8.77 -2.41 -6.13
N THR A 129 -9.89 -2.77 -6.74
CA THR A 129 -10.18 -2.41 -8.14
C THR A 129 -10.29 -0.90 -8.30
N LEU A 130 -10.90 -0.19 -7.36
CA LEU A 130 -10.97 1.28 -7.38
C LEU A 130 -9.56 1.89 -7.28
N MET A 131 -8.72 1.39 -6.38
CA MET A 131 -7.32 1.78 -6.28
C MET A 131 -6.57 1.50 -7.60
N SER A 132 -6.82 0.35 -8.22
CA SER A 132 -6.19 -0.06 -9.46
C SER A 132 -6.54 0.86 -10.63
N ILE A 133 -7.80 1.32 -10.73
CA ILE A 133 -8.23 2.33 -11.71
C ILE A 133 -7.46 3.63 -11.50
N TYR A 134 -7.34 4.09 -10.25
CA TYR A 134 -6.55 5.29 -9.95
C TYR A 134 -5.08 5.11 -10.33
N LEU A 135 -4.47 3.97 -9.99
CA LEU A 135 -3.09 3.66 -10.31
C LEU A 135 -2.85 3.53 -11.81
N ALA A 136 -3.80 3.05 -12.60
CA ALA A 136 -3.71 3.09 -14.06
C ALA A 136 -3.62 4.53 -14.57
N GLY A 137 -4.42 5.45 -14.01
CA GLY A 137 -4.30 6.89 -14.28
C GLY A 137 -2.96 7.48 -13.85
N PHE A 138 -2.42 7.03 -12.71
CA PHE A 138 -1.09 7.41 -12.22
C PHE A 138 0.03 6.93 -13.16
N VAL A 139 -0.06 5.70 -13.68
CA VAL A 139 0.83 5.15 -14.70
C VAL A 139 0.77 5.96 -15.99
N LEU A 140 -0.43 6.31 -16.47
CA LEU A 140 -0.58 7.15 -17.66
C LEU A 140 0.12 8.50 -17.50
N ARG A 141 0.07 9.10 -16.30
CA ARG A 141 0.81 10.33 -15.99
C ARG A 141 2.32 10.13 -16.05
N LEU A 142 2.84 9.01 -15.54
CA LEU A 142 4.28 8.67 -15.65
C LEU A 142 4.72 8.53 -17.11
N VAL A 143 3.92 7.86 -17.95
CA VAL A 143 4.21 7.69 -19.38
C VAL A 143 4.24 9.06 -20.08
N ARG A 144 3.24 9.91 -19.83
CA ARG A 144 3.16 11.27 -20.41
C ARG A 144 4.32 12.16 -19.97
N ALA A 145 4.83 11.97 -18.77
CA ALA A 145 5.99 12.66 -18.23
C ALA A 145 7.34 12.03 -18.68
N GLY A 146 7.33 11.00 -19.52
CA GLY A 146 8.53 10.34 -20.03
C GLY A 146 9.22 9.39 -19.06
N HIS A 147 8.63 9.11 -17.88
CA HIS A 147 9.19 8.22 -16.86
C HIS A 147 8.85 6.75 -17.12
N VAL A 148 9.29 6.21 -18.27
CA VAL A 148 8.90 4.87 -18.77
C VAL A 148 9.26 3.74 -17.80
N PHE A 149 10.45 3.77 -17.17
CA PHE A 149 10.85 2.75 -16.20
C PHE A 149 9.94 2.72 -14.97
N HIS A 150 9.58 3.89 -14.43
CA HIS A 150 8.68 4.00 -13.30
C HIS A 150 7.24 3.61 -13.68
N ALA A 151 6.80 3.95 -14.89
CA ALA A 151 5.52 3.48 -15.42
C ALA A 151 5.47 1.95 -15.51
N LEU A 152 6.48 1.32 -16.09
CA LEU A 152 6.55 -0.14 -16.25
C LEU A 152 6.52 -0.87 -14.90
N THR A 153 7.40 -0.49 -13.98
CA THR A 153 7.48 -1.13 -12.66
C THR A 153 6.21 -0.94 -11.83
N THR A 154 5.57 0.24 -11.94
CA THR A 154 4.27 0.49 -11.31
C THR A 154 3.16 -0.34 -11.94
N THR A 155 3.15 -0.53 -13.27
CA THR A 155 2.21 -1.42 -13.96
C THR A 155 2.35 -2.86 -13.51
N ILE A 156 3.59 -3.37 -13.38
CA ILE A 156 3.84 -4.73 -12.89
C ILE A 156 3.32 -4.86 -11.45
N ALA A 157 3.64 -3.89 -10.59
CA ALA A 157 3.17 -3.90 -9.20
C ALA A 157 1.64 -3.84 -9.10
N LEU A 158 0.99 -3.03 -9.94
CA LEU A 158 -0.46 -2.90 -10.05
C LEU A 158 -1.11 -4.24 -10.44
N VAL A 159 -0.68 -4.84 -11.54
CA VAL A 159 -1.26 -6.09 -12.05
C VAL A 159 -1.06 -7.23 -11.05
N ALA A 160 0.15 -7.34 -10.49
CA ALA A 160 0.45 -8.35 -9.46
C ALA A 160 -0.41 -8.15 -8.20
N SER A 161 -0.54 -6.91 -7.71
CA SER A 161 -1.34 -6.60 -6.52
C SER A 161 -2.82 -6.87 -6.74
N GLN A 162 -3.36 -6.53 -7.92
CA GLN A 162 -4.73 -6.86 -8.27
C GLN A 162 -4.96 -8.37 -8.36
N ALA A 163 -4.02 -9.12 -8.92
CA ALA A 163 -4.09 -10.58 -8.95
C ALA A 163 -4.10 -11.17 -7.53
N ILE A 164 -3.22 -10.70 -6.65
CA ILE A 164 -3.20 -11.08 -5.23
C ILE A 164 -4.53 -10.74 -4.56
N ALA A 165 -5.09 -9.55 -4.80
CA ALA A 165 -6.38 -9.15 -4.22
C ALA A 165 -7.52 -10.08 -4.65
N CYS A 166 -7.58 -10.47 -5.92
CA CYS A 166 -8.57 -11.43 -6.41
C CYS A 166 -8.34 -12.83 -5.81
N ILE A 167 -7.10 -13.28 -5.66
CA ILE A 167 -6.78 -14.59 -5.10
C ILE A 167 -7.13 -14.66 -3.61
N TYR A 168 -6.80 -13.62 -2.84
CA TYR A 168 -6.85 -13.59 -1.37
C TYR A 168 -8.13 -14.23 -0.81
N ASP A 169 -9.29 -13.78 -1.27
CA ASP A 169 -10.56 -14.19 -0.68
C ASP A 169 -11.40 -15.14 -1.56
N PHE A 170 -11.00 -15.38 -2.83
CA PHE A 170 -11.80 -16.16 -3.79
C PHE A 170 -11.15 -17.44 -4.30
N TYR A 171 -9.82 -17.55 -4.25
CA TYR A 171 -9.11 -18.67 -4.85
C TYR A 171 -8.08 -19.26 -3.90
N LYS A 172 -8.08 -20.59 -3.85
CA LYS A 172 -7.03 -21.35 -3.15
C LYS A 172 -5.97 -21.78 -4.15
N ILE A 173 -4.71 -21.45 -3.89
CA ILE A 173 -3.60 -21.86 -4.76
C ILE A 173 -3.40 -23.38 -4.58
N PRO A 174 -3.49 -24.20 -5.66
CA PRO A 174 -3.29 -25.64 -5.54
C PRO A 174 -1.91 -25.98 -4.97
N GLY A 175 -1.88 -26.78 -3.90
CA GLY A 175 -0.64 -27.24 -3.27
C GLY A 175 0.02 -26.22 -2.32
N GLU A 176 -0.61 -25.09 -2.00
CA GLU A 176 -0.02 -24.09 -1.09
C GLU A 176 0.17 -24.58 0.35
N GLU A 177 -0.57 -25.63 0.74
CA GLU A 177 -0.51 -26.24 2.07
C GLU A 177 0.87 -26.82 2.38
N THR A 178 1.55 -27.29 1.34
CA THR A 178 2.86 -27.95 1.43
C THR A 178 3.99 -27.11 0.82
N ASN A 179 3.65 -26.12 -0.01
CA ASN A 179 4.66 -25.31 -0.69
C ASN A 179 5.21 -24.19 0.20
N VAL A 180 6.52 -24.22 0.43
CA VAL A 180 7.23 -23.26 1.28
C VAL A 180 7.31 -21.86 0.64
N VAL A 181 7.42 -21.77 -0.68
CA VAL A 181 7.68 -20.51 -1.40
C VAL A 181 6.47 -20.07 -2.23
N PHE A 182 5.87 -20.97 -2.99
CA PHE A 182 4.67 -20.70 -3.79
C PHE A 182 3.41 -20.90 -2.95
N ASN A 183 3.29 -20.15 -1.86
CA ASN A 183 2.04 -20.01 -1.11
C ASN A 183 1.54 -18.57 -1.18
N PHE A 184 0.25 -18.40 -0.96
CA PHE A 184 -0.43 -17.11 -1.07
C PHE A 184 0.25 -16.00 -0.25
N TYR A 185 0.54 -16.26 1.03
CA TYR A 185 1.08 -15.24 1.95
C TYR A 185 2.45 -14.73 1.50
N VAL A 186 3.36 -15.61 1.09
CA VAL A 186 4.69 -15.21 0.60
C VAL A 186 4.55 -14.33 -0.64
N LEU A 187 3.73 -14.74 -1.61
CA LEU A 187 3.49 -13.97 -2.82
C LEU A 187 2.86 -12.61 -2.53
N ALA A 188 1.89 -12.56 -1.61
CA ALA A 188 1.20 -11.34 -1.21
C ALA A 188 2.15 -10.35 -0.54
N LEU A 189 2.89 -10.80 0.49
CA LEU A 189 3.84 -9.97 1.24
C LEU A 189 4.95 -9.40 0.36
N LEU A 190 5.51 -10.21 -0.54
CA LEU A 190 6.54 -9.74 -1.48
C LEU A 190 5.96 -8.80 -2.54
N THR A 191 4.75 -9.05 -3.03
CA THR A 191 4.06 -8.15 -3.97
C THR A 191 3.79 -6.78 -3.37
N TRP A 192 3.29 -6.72 -2.14
CA TRP A 192 3.05 -5.45 -1.45
C TRP A 192 4.35 -4.74 -1.07
N SER A 193 5.41 -5.49 -0.75
CA SER A 193 6.76 -4.93 -0.56
C SER A 193 7.24 -4.25 -1.84
N TYR A 194 7.10 -4.92 -2.98
CA TYR A 194 7.45 -4.38 -4.29
C TYR A 194 6.62 -3.14 -4.64
N LEU A 195 5.30 -3.20 -4.45
CA LEU A 195 4.39 -2.06 -4.65
C LEU A 195 4.80 -0.84 -3.83
N THR A 196 5.15 -1.03 -2.56
CA THR A 196 5.60 0.06 -1.68
C THR A 196 6.80 0.79 -2.27
N VAL A 197 7.80 0.03 -2.72
CA VAL A 197 9.04 0.57 -3.29
C VAL A 197 8.76 1.29 -4.62
N THR A 198 8.00 0.65 -5.52
CA THR A 198 7.72 1.22 -6.84
C THR A 198 6.89 2.49 -6.75
N LEU A 199 5.87 2.53 -5.90
CA LEU A 199 5.06 3.73 -5.67
C LEU A 199 5.89 4.88 -5.11
N TYR A 200 6.81 4.64 -4.18
CA TYR A 200 7.69 5.69 -3.68
C TYR A 200 8.54 6.32 -4.80
N TYR A 201 9.22 5.50 -5.60
CA TYR A 201 10.07 6.02 -6.67
C TYR A 201 9.27 6.67 -7.79
N ALA A 202 8.10 6.12 -8.13
CA ALA A 202 7.20 6.71 -9.09
C ALA A 202 6.64 8.07 -8.62
N TYR A 203 6.29 8.18 -7.34
CA TYR A 203 5.92 9.46 -6.72
C TYR A 203 7.06 10.47 -6.85
N CYS A 204 8.29 10.09 -6.50
CA CYS A 204 9.46 10.95 -6.62
C CYS A 204 9.77 11.36 -8.06
N ALA A 205 9.46 10.51 -9.05
CA ALA A 205 9.62 10.84 -10.46
C ALA A 205 8.68 11.97 -10.89
N LEU A 206 7.39 11.84 -10.57
CA LEU A 206 6.41 12.91 -10.85
C LEU A 206 6.68 14.17 -10.03
N GLU A 207 7.17 14.03 -8.79
CA GLU A 207 7.52 15.18 -7.96
C GLU A 207 8.66 16.01 -8.55
N ARG A 208 9.69 15.36 -9.10
CA ARG A 208 10.78 16.05 -9.80
C ARG A 208 10.28 16.80 -11.04
N ASP A 209 9.35 16.21 -11.79
CA ASP A 209 8.75 16.86 -12.96
C ASP A 209 7.86 18.04 -12.58
N ALA A 210 7.02 17.90 -11.55
CA ALA A 210 6.22 19.01 -11.02
C ALA A 210 7.09 20.17 -10.52
N GLY A 211 8.24 19.85 -9.90
CA GLY A 211 9.26 20.84 -9.51
C GLY A 211 9.88 21.55 -10.71
N ARG A 212 10.24 20.81 -11.76
CA ARG A 212 10.77 21.37 -13.02
C ARG A 212 9.76 22.27 -13.73
N SER A 213 8.48 21.90 -13.76
CA SER A 213 7.42 22.75 -14.34
C SER A 213 7.29 24.08 -13.60
N LYS A 214 7.44 24.11 -12.26
CA LYS A 214 7.42 25.36 -11.48
C LYS A 214 8.67 26.21 -11.70
N VAL A 215 9.83 25.58 -11.84
CA VAL A 215 11.07 26.30 -12.19
C VAL A 215 10.97 26.90 -13.59
N ASN A 216 10.49 26.13 -14.58
CA ASN A 216 10.30 26.62 -15.95
C ASN A 216 9.23 27.72 -16.06
N ALA A 217 8.17 27.69 -15.25
CA ALA A 217 7.20 28.77 -15.15
C ALA A 217 7.81 30.07 -14.57
N ASN A 218 8.79 29.95 -13.65
CA ASN A 218 9.53 31.10 -13.12
C ASN A 218 10.65 31.60 -14.06
N VAL A 219 11.05 30.85 -15.09
CA VAL A 219 11.99 31.33 -16.12
C VAL A 219 11.30 32.21 -17.18
N LEU A 220 9.97 32.10 -17.32
CA LEU A 220 9.16 33.01 -18.15
C LEU A 220 8.63 34.23 -17.40
N SER A 221 9.11 34.46 -16.18
CA SER A 221 8.85 35.68 -15.40
C SER A 221 10.17 36.42 -15.19
N TYR A 222 10.46 37.39 -16.04
CA TYR A 222 11.50 38.42 -15.80
C TYR A 222 10.92 39.80 -16.19
N PRO A 223 11.44 40.91 -15.67
CA PRO A 223 11.94 41.17 -14.30
C PRO A 223 11.42 42.51 -13.71
N LYS A 224 11.31 42.54 -12.39
CA LYS A 224 11.70 43.59 -11.40
C LYS A 224 10.76 43.55 -10.20
#